data_AF-A0A285TJA8-F1
#
_entry.id   AF-A0A285TJA8-F1
#
_cell.length_a   1.000
_cell.length_b   1.000
_cell.length_c   1.000
_cell.angle_alpha   90.00
_cell.angle_beta   90.00
_cell.angle_gamma   90.00
#
_symmetry.space_group_name_H-M   'P 1'
#
loop_
_entity.id
_entity.type
_entity.pdbx_description
1 polymer ?
#
loop_
_entity_poly.entity_id
_entity_poly.type
_entity_poly.pdbx_seq_one_letter_code
_entity_poly.pdbx_strand_id
1 'polypeptide(L)'
;MMKNNDSLEFIKQELSMSKEDVIAYQSRLKYILDEEGKYDHARHEGEKIGIEKGIEQGIEQGIEQGIELGAEERTIEIIHTGIKNKVPFETLAILTGLSLEQIKKISKELEMNGER
;
A
#
# COMPACT_ATOMS: atom_id res chain seq x y z
N MET A 1 34.84 16.84 15.60
CA MET A 1 36.31 16.94 15.52
C MET A 1 36.88 16.71 16.92
N MET A 2 37.35 15.50 17.22
CA MET A 2 38.07 15.23 18.47
C MET A 2 39.36 16.07 18.45
N LYS A 3 39.65 16.78 19.54
CA LYS A 3 40.82 17.65 19.64
C LYS A 3 42.06 16.75 19.57
N ASN A 4 43.05 17.12 18.77
CA ASN A 4 44.25 16.33 18.46
C ASN A 4 45.04 15.79 19.68
N ASN A 5 44.80 16.29 20.89
CA ASN A 5 45.38 15.75 22.13
C ASN A 5 44.69 14.46 22.63
N ASP A 6 43.38 14.30 22.40
CA ASP A 6 42.63 13.11 22.85
C ASP A 6 43.04 11.88 22.04
N SER A 7 43.39 12.07 20.76
CA SER A 7 43.89 11.02 19.88
C SER A 7 45.26 10.48 20.31
N LEU A 8 46.12 11.32 20.90
CA LEU A 8 47.46 10.93 21.35
C LEU A 8 47.42 10.17 22.69
N GLU A 9 46.51 10.52 23.61
CA GLU A 9 46.26 9.74 24.82
C GLU A 9 45.63 8.38 24.50
N PHE A 10 44.67 8.35 23.58
CA PHE A 10 44.04 7.11 23.10
C PHE A 10 45.09 6.15 22.50
N ILE A 11 45.97 6.64 21.63
CA ILE A 11 47.05 5.83 21.03
C ILE A 11 48.07 5.34 22.08
N LYS A 12 48.40 6.16 23.10
CA LYS A 12 49.30 5.74 24.19
C LYS A 12 48.72 4.62 25.04
N GLN A 13 47.41 4.64 25.27
CA GLN A 13 46.71 3.63 26.06
C GLN A 13 46.59 2.31 25.28
N GLU A 14 46.31 2.37 23.98
CA GLU A 14 46.28 1.22 23.06
C GLU A 14 47.66 0.54 22.92
N LEU A 15 48.75 1.33 22.85
CA LEU A 15 50.13 0.84 22.80
C LEU A 15 50.63 0.27 24.15
N SER A 16 49.92 0.53 25.25
CA SER A 16 50.23 0.02 26.59
C SER A 16 49.53 -1.31 26.92
N MET A 17 48.63 -1.79 26.05
CA MET A 17 47.88 -3.03 26.24
C MET A 17 48.61 -4.24 25.66
N SER A 18 48.40 -5.43 26.24
CA SER A 18 48.86 -6.67 25.61
C SER A 18 48.09 -6.93 24.32
N LYS A 19 48.65 -7.72 23.40
CA LYS A 19 47.95 -8.09 22.16
C LYS A 19 46.61 -8.77 22.46
N GLU A 20 46.57 -9.57 23.53
CA GLU A 20 45.41 -10.27 24.03
C GLU A 20 44.30 -9.30 24.47
N ASP A 21 44.66 -8.22 25.19
CA ASP A 21 43.69 -7.24 25.66
C ASP A 21 43.08 -6.42 24.50
N VAL A 22 43.89 -6.08 23.49
CA VAL A 22 43.40 -5.39 22.28
C VAL A 22 42.42 -6.28 21.52
N ILE A 23 42.74 -7.56 21.36
CA ILE A 23 41.86 -8.54 20.70
C ILE A 23 40.55 -8.73 21.48
N ALA A 24 40.61 -8.80 22.82
CA ALA A 24 39.43 -8.92 23.67
C ALA A 24 38.53 -7.69 23.57
N TYR A 25 39.12 -6.48 23.56
CA TYR A 25 38.39 -5.23 23.39
C TYR A 25 37.71 -5.14 22.02
N GLN A 26 38.44 -5.43 20.94
CA GLN A 26 37.89 -5.44 19.58
C GLN A 26 36.76 -6.48 19.41
N SER A 27 36.90 -7.66 20.00
CA SER A 27 35.86 -8.70 19.96
C SER A 27 34.57 -8.25 20.66
N ARG A 28 34.69 -7.55 21.79
CA ARG A 28 33.54 -6.97 22.50
C ARG A 28 32.88 -5.86 21.70
N LEU A 29 33.67 -4.95 21.11
CA LEU A 29 33.14 -3.88 20.26
C LEU A 29 32.38 -4.46 19.06
N LYS A 30 32.94 -5.49 18.40
CA LYS A 30 32.28 -6.18 17.30
C LYS A 30 30.94 -6.78 17.71
N TYR A 31 30.88 -7.47 18.85
CA TYR A 31 29.62 -8.02 19.36
C TYR A 31 28.57 -6.94 19.59
N ILE A 32 28.94 -5.80 20.19
CA ILE A 32 28.01 -4.69 20.44
C ILE A 32 27.48 -4.13 19.12
N LEU A 33 28.36 -3.92 18.13
CA LEU A 33 27.97 -3.43 16.81
C LEU A 33 27.07 -4.41 16.05
N ASP A 34 27.37 -5.71 16.11
CA ASP A 34 26.55 -6.75 15.51
C ASP A 34 25.17 -6.83 16.18
N GLU A 35 25.09 -6.67 17.51
CA GLU A 35 23.81 -6.60 18.25
C GLU A 35 23.01 -5.34 17.92
N GLU A 36 23.64 -4.18 17.83
CA GLU A 36 22.98 -2.91 17.46
C GLU A 36 22.44 -2.97 16.01
N GLY A 37 23.23 -3.52 15.08
CA GLY A 37 22.84 -3.65 13.68
C GLY A 37 21.62 -4.55 13.43
N LYS A 38 21.31 -5.48 14.34
CA LYS A 38 20.12 -6.34 14.23
C LYS A 38 18.82 -5.54 14.29
N TYR A 39 18.75 -4.55 15.18
CA TYR A 39 17.54 -3.75 15.35
C TYR A 39 17.30 -2.83 14.16
N ASP A 40 18.37 -2.22 13.64
CA ASP A 40 18.28 -1.37 12.45
C ASP A 40 17.88 -2.19 11.22
N HIS A 41 18.45 -3.39 11.05
CA HIS A 41 18.05 -4.28 9.96
C HIS A 41 16.59 -4.72 10.08
N ALA A 42 16.15 -5.17 11.25
CA ALA A 42 14.76 -5.57 11.48
C ALA A 42 13.78 -4.42 11.27
N ARG A 43 14.16 -3.20 11.68
CA ARG A 43 13.36 -2.00 11.46
C ARG A 43 13.23 -1.69 9.97
N HIS A 44 14.35 -1.68 9.24
CA HIS A 44 14.35 -1.40 7.80
C HIS A 44 13.52 -2.43 7.02
N GLU A 45 13.66 -3.72 7.32
CA GLU A 45 12.84 -4.76 6.71
C GLU A 45 11.36 -4.62 7.08
N GLY A 46 11.05 -4.27 8.33
CA GLY A 46 9.69 -4.00 8.77
C GLY A 46 9.05 -2.81 8.04
N GLU A 47 9.78 -1.70 7.89
CA GLU A 47 9.34 -0.53 7.14
C GLU A 47 9.11 -0.87 5.65
N LYS A 48 10.03 -1.60 5.03
CA LYS A 48 9.91 -2.05 3.64
C LYS A 48 8.69 -2.94 3.44
N ILE A 49 8.53 -3.99 4.27
CA ILE A 49 7.37 -4.89 4.21
C ILE A 49 6.07 -4.13 4.44
N GLY A 50 6.06 -3.18 5.38
CA GLY A 50 4.90 -2.36 5.67
C GLY A 50 4.48 -1.51 4.47
N ILE A 51 5.43 -0.87 3.80
CA ILE A 51 5.18 -0.08 2.58
C ILE A 51 4.70 -0.97 1.44
N GLU A 52 5.37 -2.09 1.18
CA GLU A 52 5.00 -3.02 0.11
C GLU A 52 3.57 -3.53 0.30
N LYS A 53 3.23 -4.02 1.51
CA LYS A 53 1.87 -4.49 1.82
C LYS A 53 0.83 -3.38 1.74
N GLY A 54 1.15 -2.18 2.21
CA GLY A 54 0.23 -1.05 2.15
C GLY A 54 -0.09 -0.63 0.71
N ILE A 55 0.92 -0.62 -0.17
CA ILE A 55 0.75 -0.32 -1.59
C ILE A 55 -0.07 -1.42 -2.28
N GLU A 56 0.28 -2.69 -2.05
CA GLU A 56 -0.43 -3.83 -2.64
C GLU A 56 -1.92 -3.82 -2.29
N GLN A 57 -2.24 -3.71 -0.99
CA GLN A 57 -3.62 -3.65 -0.51
C GLN A 57 -4.38 -2.43 -1.05
N GLY A 58 -3.74 -1.26 -1.10
CA GLY A 58 -4.36 -0.05 -1.62
C GLY A 58 -4.68 -0.14 -3.12
N ILE A 59 -3.77 -0.73 -3.90
CA ILE A 59 -3.99 -0.94 -5.34
C ILE A 59 -5.09 -1.97 -5.59
N GLU A 60 -5.05 -3.11 -4.88
CA GLU A 60 -6.06 -4.17 -5.02
C GLU A 60 -7.47 -3.64 -4.72
N GLN A 61 -7.65 -2.97 -3.57
CA GLN A 61 -8.93 -2.38 -3.20
C GLN A 61 -9.38 -1.30 -4.18
N GLY A 62 -8.46 -0.44 -4.63
CA GLY A 62 -8.77 0.62 -5.58
C GLY A 62 -9.21 0.08 -6.95
N ILE A 63 -8.57 -0.98 -7.44
CA ILE A 63 -8.93 -1.63 -8.70
C ILE A 63 -10.27 -2.35 -8.58
N GLU A 64 -10.49 -3.11 -7.50
CA GLU A 64 -11.76 -3.83 -7.28
C GLU A 64 -12.94 -2.86 -7.23
N GLN A 65 -12.85 -1.82 -6.40
CA GLN A 65 -13.89 -0.78 -6.29
C GLN A 65 -14.09 -0.04 -7.62
N GLY A 66 -13.02 0.29 -8.34
CA GLY A 66 -13.10 0.96 -9.62
C GLY A 66 -13.79 0.12 -10.71
N ILE A 67 -13.52 -1.19 -10.75
CA ILE A 67 -14.16 -2.12 -11.69
C ILE A 67 -15.64 -2.29 -11.36
N GLU A 68 -15.99 -2.47 -10.09
CA GLU A 68 -17.37 -2.64 -9.65
C GLU A 68 -18.21 -1.39 -9.97
N LEU A 69 -17.75 -0.21 -9.54
CA LEU A 69 -18.43 1.06 -9.83
C LEU A 69 -18.55 1.30 -11.34
N GLY A 70 -17.49 1.07 -12.11
CA GLY A 70 -17.52 1.25 -13.56
C GLY A 70 -18.48 0.28 -14.27
N ALA A 71 -18.60 -0.96 -13.79
CA ALA A 71 -19.55 -1.93 -14.34
C ALA A 71 -21.01 -1.54 -14.02
N GLU A 72 -21.27 -1.05 -12.82
CA GLU A 72 -22.59 -0.54 -12.42
C GLU A 72 -22.98 0.71 -13.23
N GLU A 73 -22.09 1.70 -13.31
CA GLU A 73 -22.31 2.93 -14.10
C GLU A 73 -22.60 2.61 -15.56
N ARG A 74 -21.81 1.72 -16.16
CA ARG A 74 -22.02 1.28 -17.55
C ARG A 74 -23.36 0.58 -17.73
N THR A 75 -23.77 -0.24 -16.75
CA THR A 75 -25.07 -0.92 -16.80
C THR A 75 -26.22 0.08 -16.77
N ILE A 76 -26.14 1.09 -15.91
CA ILE A 76 -27.13 2.18 -15.83
C ILE A 76 -27.15 2.98 -17.14
N GLU A 77 -26.00 3.29 -17.73
CA GLU A 77 -25.90 4.01 -19.01
C GLU A 77 -26.57 3.23 -20.16
N ILE A 78 -26.37 1.91 -20.22
CA ILE A 78 -27.03 1.04 -21.21
C ILE A 78 -28.55 1.13 -21.06
N ILE A 79 -29.06 1.06 -19.83
CA ILE A 79 -30.50 1.13 -19.56
C ILE A 79 -31.04 2.50 -19.96
N HIS A 80 -30.39 3.57 -19.52
CA HIS A 80 -30.81 4.94 -19.84
C HIS A 80 -30.84 5.19 -21.36
N THR A 81 -29.76 4.82 -22.06
CA THR A 81 -29.67 4.95 -23.52
C THR A 81 -30.70 4.08 -24.21
N GLY A 82 -30.93 2.86 -23.73
CA GLY A 82 -31.94 1.95 -24.25
C GLY A 82 -33.35 2.52 -24.14
N ILE A 83 -33.74 3.02 -22.97
CA ILE A 83 -35.04 3.64 -22.73
C ILE A 83 -35.24 4.84 -23.65
N LYS A 84 -34.24 5.72 -23.76
CA LYS A 84 -34.28 6.89 -24.66
C LYS A 84 -34.51 6.51 -26.12
N ASN A 85 -33.97 5.37 -26.54
CA ASN A 85 -34.13 4.82 -27.88
C ASN A 85 -35.33 3.86 -28.02
N LYS A 86 -36.22 3.80 -27.02
CA LYS A 86 -37.43 2.95 -27.01
C LYS A 86 -37.13 1.46 -27.17
N VAL A 87 -35.96 1.01 -26.69
CA VAL A 87 -35.61 -0.40 -26.62
C VAL A 87 -36.54 -1.09 -25.60
N PRO A 88 -37.17 -2.23 -25.94
CA PRO A 88 -38.03 -2.96 -25.02
C PRO A 88 -37.30 -3.37 -23.74
N PHE A 89 -38.01 -3.37 -22.61
CA PHE A 89 -37.41 -3.72 -21.31
C PHE A 89 -36.95 -5.18 -21.26
N GLU A 90 -37.63 -6.07 -21.98
CA GLU A 90 -37.25 -7.46 -22.14
C GLU A 90 -35.88 -7.59 -22.81
N THR A 91 -35.62 -6.78 -23.84
CA THR A 91 -34.31 -6.73 -24.50
C THR A 91 -33.23 -6.20 -23.55
N LEU A 92 -33.54 -5.15 -22.78
CA LEU A 92 -32.60 -4.60 -21.79
C LEU A 92 -32.29 -5.59 -20.66
N ALA A 93 -33.28 -6.39 -20.25
CA ALA A 93 -33.08 -7.45 -19.26
C ALA A 93 -32.11 -8.52 -19.77
N ILE A 94 -32.25 -8.92 -21.03
CA ILE A 94 -31.32 -9.88 -21.66
C ILE A 94 -29.90 -9.30 -21.78
N LEU A 95 -29.78 -8.03 -22.18
CA LEU A 95 -28.48 -7.39 -22.40
C LEU A 95 -27.71 -7.09 -21.11
N THR A 96 -28.41 -6.72 -20.05
CA THR A 96 -27.80 -6.31 -18.77
C THR A 96 -27.79 -7.41 -17.71
N GLY A 97 -28.55 -8.49 -17.93
CA GLY A 97 -28.75 -9.54 -16.93
C GLY A 97 -29.66 -9.14 -15.76
N LEU A 98 -30.29 -7.96 -15.81
CA LEU A 98 -31.20 -7.48 -14.78
C LEU A 98 -32.63 -7.99 -14.97
N SER A 99 -33.37 -8.07 -13.88
CA SER A 99 -34.80 -8.31 -13.91
C SER A 99 -35.58 -7.10 -14.43
N LEU A 100 -36.79 -7.35 -14.94
CA LEU A 100 -37.71 -6.29 -15.36
C LEU A 100 -38.06 -5.33 -14.20
N GLU A 101 -38.10 -5.81 -12.96
CA GLU A 101 -38.34 -4.97 -11.78
C GLU A 101 -37.19 -3.99 -11.52
N GLN A 102 -35.94 -4.47 -11.62
CA GLN A 102 -34.76 -3.62 -11.49
C GLN A 102 -34.71 -2.53 -12.57
N ILE A 103 -35.01 -2.90 -13.82
CA ILE A 103 -35.06 -1.94 -14.94
C ILE A 103 -36.16 -0.89 -14.72
N LYS A 104 -37.35 -1.31 -14.27
CA LYS A 104 -38.45 -0.38 -13.94
C LYS A 104 -38.07 0.57 -12.80
N LYS A 105 -37.36 0.08 -11.79
CA LYS A 105 -36.86 0.91 -10.69
C LYS A 105 -35.91 1.98 -11.20
N ILE A 106 -34.93 1.59 -12.01
CA ILE A 106 -33.95 2.52 -12.63
C ILE A 106 -34.68 3.53 -13.53
N SER A 107 -35.66 3.09 -14.33
CA SER A 107 -36.50 3.97 -15.16
C SER A 107 -37.22 5.03 -14.32
N LYS A 108 -37.78 4.65 -13.17
CA LYS A 108 -38.46 5.58 -12.27
C LYS A 108 -37.50 6.59 -11.64
N GLU A 109 -36.31 6.14 -11.25
CA GLU A 109 -35.27 7.02 -10.71
C GLU A 109 -34.78 8.04 -11.76
N LEU A 110 -34.68 7.65 -13.02
CA LEU A 110 -34.37 8.55 -14.14
C LEU A 110 -35.43 9.63 -14.33
N GLU A 111 -36.71 9.29 -14.27
CA GLU A 111 -37.82 10.25 -14.39
C GLU A 111 -37.78 11.29 -13.24
N MET A 112 -37.53 10.85 -12.00
CA MET A 112 -37.46 11.77 -10.85
C MET A 112 -36.24 12.69 -10.85
N ASN A 113 -35.12 12.25 -11.45
CA ASN A 113 -33.89 13.05 -11.52
C ASN A 113 -33.90 14.06 -12.68
N GLY A 114 -34.71 13.83 -13.73
CA GLY A 114 -34.91 14.79 -14.82
C GLY A 114 -35.89 15.92 -14.50
N GLU A 115 -36.64 15.82 -13.39
CA GLU A 115 -37.60 16.83 -12.91
C GLU A 115 -37.00 17.84 -11.90
N ARG A 116 -35.69 17.78 -11.64
CA ARG A 116 -34.94 18.76 -10.84
C ARG A 116 -34.09 19.67 -11.71
#